data_AF-A0A3M1HNS2-F1
#
_entry.id   AF-A0A3M1HNS2-F1
#
_cell.length_a   1.000
_cell.length_b   1.000
_cell.length_c   1.000
_cell.angle_alpha   90.00
_cell.angle_beta   90.00
_cell.angle_gamma   90.00
#
_symmetry.space_group_name_H-M   'P 1'
#
loop_
_entity.id
_entity.type
_entity.pdbx_description
1 polymer ?
#
loop_
_entity_poly.entity_id
_entity_poly.type
_entity_poly.pdbx_seq_one_letter_code
_entity_poly.pdbx_strand_id
1 'polypeptide(L)'
;ILLIDVIEHFEKEEGMDFLQLALKKGRNLIISTPKKPTPQGSVYDNPFEEHKSVWHLRDFQQLGKVITLPHRHAWICYLGDQHPRVLKKVRRYSLPLRFQYLLQKVFRK
;
A
#
# COMPACT_ATOMS: atom_id res chain seq x y z
N ILE A 1 8.15 4.46 5.63
CA ILE A 1 8.29 3.01 5.82
C ILE A 1 7.69 2.32 4.62
N LEU A 2 8.35 1.28 4.12
CA LEU A 2 7.91 0.46 2.99
C LEU A 2 7.71 -0.97 3.49
N LEU A 3 6.53 -1.52 3.26
CA LEU A 3 6.16 -2.89 3.59
C LEU A 3 5.71 -3.58 2.30
N ILE A 4 6.37 -4.67 1.93
CA ILE A 4 6.03 -5.45 0.74
C ILE A 4 6.02 -6.90 1.18
N ASP A 5 4.87 -7.54 1.06
CA ASP A 5 4.64 -8.93 1.43
C ASP A 5 5.07 -9.19 2.89
N VAL A 6 4.46 -8.44 3.80
CA VAL A 6 4.82 -8.42 5.24
C VAL A 6 3.59 -8.61 6.12
N ILE A 7 2.52 -7.86 5.85
CA ILE A 7 1.41 -7.73 6.80
C ILE A 7 0.46 -8.94 6.81
N GLU A 8 0.48 -9.73 5.74
CA GLU A 8 -0.24 -11.00 5.64
C GLU A 8 0.30 -12.07 6.61
N HIS A 9 1.54 -11.92 7.09
CA HIS A 9 2.18 -12.86 8.01
C HIS A 9 1.82 -12.61 9.48
N PHE A 10 1.10 -11.53 9.77
CA PHE A 10 0.61 -11.21 11.10
C PHE A 10 -0.82 -11.71 11.28
N GLU A 11 -1.19 -12.05 12.51
CA GLU A 11 -2.59 -12.11 12.90
C GLU A 11 -3.23 -10.72 12.70
N LYS A 12 -4.55 -10.68 12.48
CA LYS A 12 -5.22 -9.48 11.98
C LYS A 12 -5.07 -8.29 12.94
N GLU A 13 -5.24 -8.54 14.23
CA GLU A 13 -5.15 -7.57 15.31
C GLU A 13 -3.71 -7.07 15.47
N GLU A 14 -2.74 -7.98 15.54
CA GLU A 14 -1.31 -7.66 15.66
C GLU A 14 -0.83 -6.82 14.46
N GLY A 15 -1.26 -7.18 13.25
CA GLY A 15 -0.94 -6.44 12.04
C GLY A 15 -1.53 -5.03 12.05
N MET A 16 -2.72 -4.85 12.63
CA MET A 16 -3.33 -3.52 12.78
C MET A 16 -2.52 -2.65 13.75
N ASP A 17 -2.11 -3.19 14.89
CA ASP A 17 -1.26 -2.50 15.86
C ASP A 17 0.10 -2.12 15.25
N PHE A 18 0.69 -3.03 14.49
CA PHE A 18 1.93 -2.78 13.76
C PHE A 18 1.78 -1.62 12.74
N LEU A 19 0.69 -1.61 11.97
CA LEU A 19 0.43 -0.54 10.99
C LEU A 19 0.22 0.82 11.67
N GLN A 20 -0.48 0.87 12.81
CA GLN A 20 -0.63 2.10 13.60
C GLN A 20 0.72 2.59 14.12
N LEU A 21 1.56 1.69 14.65
CA LEU A 21 2.90 2.03 15.11
C LEU A 21 3.77 2.53 13.96
N ALA A 22 3.70 1.89 12.79
CA ALA A 22 4.43 2.30 11.59
C ALA A 22 4.04 3.72 11.15
N LEU A 23 2.75 4.07 11.18
CA LEU A 23 2.27 5.42 10.90
C LEU A 23 2.71 6.44 11.96
N LYS A 24 2.75 6.03 13.24
CA LYS A 24 3.22 6.90 14.33
C LYS A 24 4.73 7.20 14.23
N LYS A 25 5.52 6.23 13.77
CA LYS A 25 6.99 6.34 13.68
C LYS A 25 7.46 6.90 12.33
N GLY A 26 6.71 6.67 11.26
CA GLY A 26 7.06 7.08 9.90
C GLY A 26 6.10 8.14 9.35
N ARG A 27 6.64 9.17 8.71
CA ARG A 27 5.82 10.22 8.06
C ARG A 27 4.95 9.71 6.92
N ASN A 28 5.41 8.67 6.21
CA ASN A 28 4.69 8.05 5.11
C ASN A 28 4.87 6.54 5.15
N LEU A 29 3.81 5.82 4.76
CA LEU A 29 3.74 4.37 4.73
C LEU A 29 3.28 3.91 3.36
N ILE A 30 4.03 2.99 2.75
CA ILE A 30 3.64 2.27 1.54
C ILE A 30 3.51 0.79 1.89
N ILE A 31 2.41 0.19 1.49
CA ILE A 31 2.06 -1.20 1.76
C ILE A 31 1.78 -1.88 0.42
N SER A 32 2.37 -3.06 0.21
CA SER A 32 1.98 -4.01 -0.82
C SER A 32 1.65 -5.34 -0.14
N THR A 33 0.46 -5.88 -0.40
CA THR A 33 0.05 -7.21 0.09
C THR A 33 -0.91 -7.86 -0.91
N PRO A 34 -0.93 -9.19 -1.07
CA PRO A 34 -1.84 -9.89 -1.96
C PRO A 34 -3.32 -9.57 -1.68
N LYS A 35 -4.11 -9.36 -2.73
CA LYS A 35 -5.58 -9.17 -2.62
C LYS A 35 -6.31 -10.45 -2.25
N LYS A 36 -5.73 -11.58 -2.66
CA LYS A 36 -6.24 -12.93 -2.52
C LYS A 36 -5.04 -13.84 -2.21
N PRO A 37 -4.48 -13.76 -0.99
CA PRO A 37 -3.42 -14.67 -0.61
C PRO A 37 -3.97 -16.10 -0.70
N THR A 38 -3.21 -16.98 -1.34
CA THR A 38 -3.46 -18.43 -1.24
C THR A 38 -3.03 -18.90 0.14
N PRO A 39 -3.64 -19.95 0.70
CA PRO A 39 -3.12 -20.60 1.89
C PRO A 39 -1.64 -20.92 1.68
N GLN A 40 -0.80 -20.30 2.49
CA GLN A 40 0.64 -20.50 2.51
C GLN A 40 0.97 -20.87 3.94
N GLY A 41 1.35 -22.13 4.17
CA GLY A 41 1.86 -22.57 5.46
C GLY A 41 3.32 -22.19 5.64
N SER A 42 4.03 -22.89 6.52
CA SER A 42 5.48 -22.74 6.64
C SER A 42 6.18 -23.11 5.34
N VAL A 43 6.94 -22.16 4.78
CA VAL A 43 7.74 -22.36 3.57
C VAL A 43 9.19 -22.56 3.98
N TYR A 44 9.85 -23.62 3.51
CA TYR A 44 11.22 -24.00 3.92
C TYR A 44 11.40 -24.14 5.45
N ASP A 45 10.41 -24.72 6.14
CA ASP A 45 10.37 -24.84 7.60
C ASP A 45 10.45 -23.50 8.35
N ASN A 46 10.17 -22.37 7.67
CA ASN A 46 10.04 -21.07 8.30
C ASN A 46 8.58 -20.80 8.70
N PRO A 47 8.22 -20.87 9.99
CA PRO A 47 6.86 -20.60 10.44
C PRO A 47 6.44 -19.14 10.25
N PHE A 48 7.40 -18.22 10.04
CA PHE A 48 7.10 -16.80 9.81
C PHE A 48 6.67 -16.49 8.38
N GLU A 49 6.81 -17.44 7.45
CA GLU A 49 6.30 -17.29 6.07
C GLU A 49 4.81 -17.61 5.94
N GLU A 50 4.18 -18.12 7.01
CA GLU A 50 2.76 -18.46 6.99
C GLU A 50 1.91 -17.20 6.74
N HIS A 51 0.95 -17.29 5.81
CA HIS A 51 -0.06 -16.25 5.63
C HIS A 51 -1.18 -16.44 6.65
N LYS A 52 -1.19 -15.60 7.69
CA LYS A 52 -2.13 -15.68 8.80
C LYS A 52 -3.38 -14.83 8.57
N SER A 53 -3.28 -13.75 7.79
CA SER A 53 -4.40 -12.83 7.60
C SER A 53 -4.58 -12.37 6.15
N VAL A 54 -5.84 -12.03 5.81
CA VAL A 54 -6.21 -11.44 4.53
C VAL A 54 -6.53 -9.97 4.72
N TRP A 55 -6.03 -9.12 3.83
CA TRP A 55 -6.24 -7.69 3.89
C TRP A 55 -7.11 -7.17 2.74
N HIS A 56 -8.01 -6.26 3.08
CA HIS A 56 -8.91 -5.58 2.17
C HIS A 56 -8.70 -4.06 2.26
N LEU A 57 -9.11 -3.34 1.22
CA LEU A 57 -8.99 -1.89 1.19
C LEU A 57 -9.62 -1.21 2.42
N ARG A 58 -10.76 -1.72 2.90
CA ARG A 58 -11.45 -1.21 4.08
C ARG A 58 -10.60 -1.24 5.35
N ASP A 59 -9.67 -2.18 5.46
CA ASP A 59 -8.81 -2.30 6.64
C ASP A 59 -7.81 -1.14 6.68
N PHE A 60 -7.22 -0.79 5.53
CA PHE A 60 -6.34 0.37 5.43
C PHE A 60 -7.09 1.70 5.59
N GLN A 61 -8.36 1.76 5.18
CA GLN A 61 -9.18 2.97 5.35
C GLN A 61 -9.47 3.29 6.82
N GLN A 62 -9.43 2.29 7.72
CA GLN A 62 -9.56 2.52 9.16
C GLN A 62 -8.38 3.32 9.73
N LEU A 63 -7.22 3.28 9.06
CA LEU A 63 -6.01 4.01 9.46
C LEU A 63 -6.00 5.47 8.95
N GLY A 64 -6.95 5.84 8.07
CA GLY A 64 -7.10 7.19 7.56
C GLY A 64 -7.24 7.27 6.03
N LYS A 65 -6.81 8.40 5.44
CA LYS A 65 -6.91 8.62 4.00
C LYS A 65 -5.88 7.76 3.25
N VAL A 66 -6.37 6.86 2.41
CA VAL A 66 -5.56 5.94 1.62
C VAL A 66 -5.55 6.35 0.15
N ILE A 67 -4.37 6.35 -0.45
CA ILE A 67 -4.22 6.35 -1.91
C ILE A 67 -3.94 4.92 -2.35
N THR A 68 -4.73 4.41 -3.28
CA THR A 68 -4.49 3.12 -3.90
C THR A 68 -3.84 3.28 -5.26
N LEU A 69 -2.86 2.43 -5.55
CA LEU A 69 -2.32 2.29 -6.90
C LEU A 69 -3.00 1.08 -7.55
N PRO A 70 -3.47 1.20 -8.81
CA PRO A 70 -4.16 0.12 -9.48
C PRO A 70 -3.18 -1.03 -9.75
N HIS A 71 -3.45 -2.18 -9.16
CA HIS A 71 -2.72 -3.42 -9.42
C HIS A 71 -3.68 -4.60 -9.41
N ARG A 72 -3.44 -5.60 -10.27
CA ARG A 72 -4.38 -6.72 -10.46
C ARG A 72 -4.40 -7.67 -9.27
N HIS A 73 -3.23 -7.96 -8.70
CA HIS A 73 -3.05 -9.04 -7.73
C HIS A 73 -2.77 -8.58 -6.30
N ALA A 74 -2.34 -7.33 -6.12
CA ALA A 74 -1.92 -6.80 -4.82
C ALA A 74 -2.66 -5.51 -4.50
N TRP A 75 -2.94 -5.28 -3.22
CA TRP A 75 -3.24 -3.96 -2.70
C TRP A 75 -1.94 -3.19 -2.61
N ILE A 76 -1.83 -2.11 -3.38
CA ILE A 76 -0.73 -1.16 -3.23
C ILE A 76 -1.34 0.11 -2.63
N CYS A 77 -1.04 0.35 -1.37
CA CYS A 77 -1.63 1.41 -0.57
C CYS A 77 -0.56 2.39 -0.10
N TYR A 78 -0.89 3.67 -0.12
CA TYR A 78 -0.09 4.74 0.45
C TYR A 78 -0.90 5.49 1.50
N LEU A 79 -0.27 5.75 2.65
CA LEU A 79 -0.78 6.55 3.75
C LEU A 79 0.31 7.52 4.25
N GLY A 80 -0.09 8.63 4.86
CA GLY A 80 0.82 9.56 5.55
C GLY A 80 0.77 11.01 5.07
N ASP A 81 1.66 11.83 5.62
CA ASP A 81 1.56 13.30 5.61
C ASP A 81 1.58 13.90 4.21
N GLN A 82 2.33 13.30 3.28
CA GLN A 82 2.45 13.82 1.91
C GLN A 82 1.28 13.42 1.00
N HIS A 83 0.15 12.95 1.56
CA HIS A 83 -1.04 12.50 0.82
C HIS A 83 -1.47 13.43 -0.33
N PRO A 84 -1.65 14.77 -0.16
CA PRO A 84 -2.07 15.62 -1.27
C PRO A 84 -1.06 15.66 -2.43
N ARG A 85 0.24 15.68 -2.11
CA ARG A 85 1.33 15.73 -3.09
C ARG A 85 1.43 14.42 -3.87
N VAL A 86 1.33 13.29 -3.17
CA VAL A 86 1.37 11.96 -3.78
C VAL A 86 0.13 11.73 -4.64
N LEU A 87 -1.06 12.11 -4.18
CA LEU A 87 -2.30 11.99 -4.94
C LEU A 87 -2.24 12.74 -6.27
N LYS A 88 -1.70 13.97 -6.27
CA LYS A 88 -1.51 14.77 -7.49
C LYS A 88 -0.57 14.07 -8.48
N LYS A 89 0.52 13.46 -7.99
CA LYS A 89 1.47 12.72 -8.82
C LYS A 89 0.83 11.44 -9.38
N VAL A 90 0.18 10.63 -8.55
CA VAL A 90 -0.49 9.38 -8.99
C VAL A 90 -1.52 9.69 -10.07
N ARG A 91 -2.39 10.69 -9.85
CA ARG A 91 -3.38 11.13 -10.86
C ARG A 91 -2.74 11.58 -12.17
N ARG A 92 -1.59 12.24 -12.11
CA ARG A 92 -0.84 12.64 -13.29
C ARG A 92 -0.30 11.44 -14.06
N TYR A 93 0.29 10.47 -13.35
CA TYR A 93 0.89 9.28 -13.98
C TYR A 93 -0.15 8.22 -14.39
N SER A 94 -1.37 8.28 -13.85
CA SER A 94 -2.49 7.46 -14.32
C SER A 94 -3.14 7.99 -15.61
N LEU A 95 -2.80 9.21 -16.05
CA LEU A 95 -3.26 9.72 -17.35
C LEU A 95 -2.53 9.02 -18.49
N PRO A 96 -3.17 8.81 -19.65
CA PRO A 96 -2.48 8.29 -20.83
C PRO A 96 -1.28 9.18 -21.19
N LEU A 97 -0.19 8.57 -21.68
CA LEU A 97 1.09 9.24 -21.97
C LEU A 97 0.94 10.54 -22.78
N ARG A 98 0.00 10.58 -23.73
CA ARG A 98 -0.31 11.78 -24.54
C ARG A 98 -0.73 12.98 -23.68
N PHE A 99 -1.52 12.75 -22.64
CA PHE A 99 -1.97 13.79 -21.70
C PHE A 99 -0.89 14.15 -20.67
N GLN A 100 -0.02 13.19 -20.31
CA GLN A 100 1.12 13.47 -19.45
C GLN A 100 2.08 14.48 -20.08
N TYR A 101 2.37 14.32 -21.39
CA TYR A 101 3.24 15.22 -22.15
C TYR A 101 2.67 16.64 -22.26
N LEU A 102 1.37 16.78 -22.52
CA LEU A 102 0.70 18.09 -22.52
C LEU A 102 0.82 18.81 -21.16
N LEU A 103 0.59 18.09 -20.06
CA LEU A 103 0.74 18.65 -18.71
C LEU A 103 2.20 18.98 -18.37
N GLN A 104 3.19 18.27 -18.94
CA GLN A 104 4.61 18.65 -18.80
C GLN A 104 4.95 19.94 -19.55
N LYS A 105 4.34 20.19 -20.71
CA LYS A 105 4.53 21.43 -21.48
C LYS A 105 3.85 22.65 -20.85
N VAL A 106 2.63 22.48 -20.32
CA VAL A 106 1.85 23.61 -19.75
C VAL A 106 2.37 24.06 -18.39
N PHE A 107 2.84 23.15 -17.53
CA PHE A 107 3.33 23.45 -16.18
C PHE A 107 4.86 23.70 -16.09
N ARG A 108 5.52 23.95 -17.22
CA ARG A 108 6.95 24.31 -17.31
C ARG A 108 7.18 25.82 -17.52
N LYS A 109 6.22 26.66 -17.09
CA LYS A 109 6.40 28.11 -16.95
C LYS A 109 6.59 28.45 -15.48
#